data_AF-A0A5N7RPX8-F1
#
_entry.id   AF-A0A5N7RPX8-F1
#
_cell.length_a   1.000
_cell.length_b   1.000
_cell.length_c   1.000
_cell.angle_alpha   90.00
_cell.angle_beta   90.00
_cell.angle_gamma   90.00
#
_symmetry.space_group_name_H-M   'P 1'
#
loop_
_entity.id
_entity.type
_entity.pdbx_description
1 polymer ?
#
loop_
_entity_poly.entity_id
_entity_poly.type
_entity_poly.pdbx_seq_one_letter_code
_entity_poly.pdbx_strand_id
1 'polypeptide(L)' 'MDIIWKVVVALLYAVIVCVPAGKVLKRTGHSGWWALLLLVPVANLVAYWVFAFKKWPAEP' A
#
# COMPACT_ATOMS: atom_id res chain seq x y z
N MET A 1 11.61 -14.55 23.40
CA MET A 1 11.38 -15.28 22.14
C MET A 1 10.26 -14.63 21.32
N ASP A 2 9.18 -14.18 21.96
CA ASP A 2 7.94 -13.75 21.29
C ASP A 2 8.03 -12.41 20.55
N ILE A 3 8.86 -11.49 21.04
CA ILE A 3 9.04 -10.17 20.42
C ILE A 3 9.66 -10.30 19.03
N ILE A 4 10.68 -11.13 18.90
CA ILE A 4 11.38 -11.36 17.63
C ILE A 4 10.38 -11.91 16.61
N TRP A 5 9.56 -12.88 17.00
CA TRP A 5 8.57 -13.46 16.09
C TRP A 5 7.51 -12.44 15.65
N LYS A 6 6.99 -11.64 16.57
CA LYS A 6 6.03 -10.57 16.26
C LYS A 6 6.61 -9.56 15.27
N VAL A 7 7.86 -9.17 15.45
CA VAL A 7 8.55 -8.23 14.54
C VAL A 7 8.75 -8.84 13.16
N VAL A 8 9.18 -10.10 13.07
CA VAL A 8 9.38 -10.77 11.79
C VAL A 8 8.04 -10.93 11.03
N VAL A 9 6.97 -11.32 11.72
CA VAL A 9 5.63 -11.41 11.12
C VAL A 9 5.13 -10.03 10.65
N ALA A 10 5.32 -8.98 11.46
CA ALA A 10 4.93 -7.63 11.08
C ALA A 10 5.70 -7.13 9.83
N LEU A 11 7.01 -7.40 9.75
CA LEU A 11 7.83 -7.06 8.59
C LEU A 11 7.40 -7.83 7.33
N LEU A 12 7.15 -9.14 7.45
CA LEU A 12 6.64 -9.95 6.35
C LEU A 12 5.31 -9.42 5.82
N TYR A 13 4.37 -9.11 6.72
CA TYR A 13 3.09 -8.53 6.36
C TYR A 13 3.26 -7.18 5.64
N ALA A 14 4.11 -6.29 6.17
CA ALA A 14 4.39 -5.01 5.54
C ALA A 14 4.97 -5.16 4.12
N VAL A 15 5.88 -6.11 3.90
CA VAL A 15 6.44 -6.38 2.57
C VAL A 15 5.36 -6.90 1.61
N ILE A 16 4.55 -7.87 2.05
CA ILE A 16 3.48 -8.46 1.24
C ILE A 16 2.44 -7.42 0.81
N VAL A 17 2.16 -6.42 1.65
CA VAL A 17 1.19 -5.36 1.33
C VAL A 17 1.84 -4.21 0.53
N CYS A 18 2.98 -3.68 0.99
CA CYS A 18 3.58 -2.48 0.41
C CYS A 18 4.23 -2.72 -0.96
N VAL A 19 4.82 -3.89 -1.20
CA VAL A 19 5.50 -4.18 -2.48
C VAL A 19 4.54 -4.20 -3.67
N PRO A 20 3.44 -4.99 -3.68
CA PRO A 20 2.51 -5.00 -4.79
C PRO A 20 1.81 -3.64 -4.94
N ALA A 21 1.41 -3.01 -3.83
CA ALA A 21 0.83 -1.67 -3.86
C ALA A 21 1.78 -0.64 -4.50
N GLY A 22 3.05 -0.60 -4.08
CA GLY A 22 4.04 0.28 -4.68
C GLY A 22 4.21 0.05 -6.18
N LYS A 23 4.08 -1.19 -6.64
CA LYS A 23 4.12 -1.53 -8.07
C LYS A 23 2.86 -1.05 -8.81
N VAL A 24 1.68 -1.19 -8.23
CA VAL A 24 0.42 -0.64 -8.76
C VAL A 24 0.51 0.88 -8.86
N LEU A 25 0.95 1.56 -7.80
CA LEU A 25 1.07 3.01 -7.77
C LEU A 25 2.04 3.54 -8.82
N LYS A 26 3.20 2.89 -9.00
CA LYS A 26 4.14 3.23 -10.08
C LYS A 26 3.50 3.12 -11.48
N ARG A 27 2.61 2.14 -11.71
CA ARG A 27 1.91 1.99 -13.00
C ARG A 27 0.87 3.08 -13.23
N THR A 28 0.28 3.61 -12.17
CA THR A 28 -0.66 4.74 -12.22
C THR A 28 0.02 6.12 -12.21
N GLY A 29 1.34 6.18 -12.32
CA GLY A 29 2.11 7.45 -12.30
C GLY A 29 2.29 8.06 -10.91
N HIS A 30 1.96 7.33 -9.84
CA HIS A 30 2.15 7.77 -8.47
C HIS A 30 3.50 7.33 -7.90
N SER A 31 4.00 8.10 -6.93
CA SER A 31 5.18 7.75 -6.16
C SER A 31 4.93 6.47 -5.36
N GLY A 32 5.81 5.47 -5.50
CA GLY A 32 5.69 4.18 -4.78
C GLY A 32 5.68 4.31 -3.26
N TRP A 33 6.14 5.45 -2.71
CA TRP A 33 6.11 5.77 -1.29
C TRP A 33 4.70 5.86 -0.70
N TRP A 34 3.69 6.12 -1.53
CA TRP A 34 2.28 6.09 -1.12
C TRP A 34 1.84 4.71 -0.65
N ALA A 35 2.55 3.63 -0.98
CA ALA A 35 2.27 2.29 -0.46
C ALA A 35 2.40 2.20 1.07
N LEU A 36 3.21 3.06 1.70
CA LEU A 36 3.34 3.10 3.17
C LEU A 36 2.05 3.57 3.86
N LEU A 37 1.21 4.34 3.17
CA LEU A 37 -0.09 4.78 3.71
C LEU A 37 -1.02 3.60 3.96
N LEU A 38 -0.81 2.46 3.30
CA LEU A 38 -1.58 1.23 3.54
C LEU A 38 -1.33 0.63 4.93
N LEU A 39 -0.19 0.95 5.55
CA LEU A 39 0.14 0.48 6.91
C LEU A 39 -0.63 1.25 7.99
N VAL A 40 -1.18 2.41 7.66
CA VAL A 40 -1.96 3.24 8.59
C VAL A 40 -3.45 3.05 8.26
N PRO A 41 -4.29 2.54 9.18
CA PRO A 41 -5.67 2.16 8.87
C PRO A 41 -6.50 3.28 8.23
N VAL A 42 -6.39 4.50 8.78
CA VAL A 42 -7.12 5.67 8.27
C VAL A 42 -6.60 6.11 6.90
N ALA A 43 -5.28 6.15 6.74
CA ALA A 43 -4.69 6.56 5.47
C ALA A 43 -4.90 5.52 4.37
N ASN A 44 -4.97 4.22 4.72
CA ASN A 44 -5.36 3.15 3.83
C ASN A 44 -6.79 3.35 3.31
N LEU A 45 -7.74 3.64 4.21
CA LEU A 45 -9.13 3.90 3.82
C LEU A 45 -9.25 5.12 2.89
N VAL A 46 -8.56 6.21 3.21
CA VAL A 46 -8.51 7.40 2.35
C VAL A 46 -7.86 7.11 1.01
N ALA A 47 -6.73 6.39 1.01
CA ALA A 47 -6.03 6.01 -0.21
C ALA A 47 -6.91 5.13 -1.12
N TYR A 48 -7.64 4.18 -0.54
CA TYR A 48 -8.60 3.34 -1.26
C TYR A 48 -9.71 4.17 -1.89
N TRP A 49 -10.27 5.13 -1.13
CA TRP A 49 -11.27 6.07 -1.64
C TRP A 49 -10.72 6.89 -2.81
N VAL A 50 -9.57 7.53 -2.63
CA VAL A 50 -8.92 8.34 -3.68
C VAL A 50 -8.64 7.50 -4.93
N PHE A 51 -8.19 6.25 -4.78
CA PHE A 51 -7.92 5.35 -5.90
C PHE A 51 -9.20 4.93 -6.63
N ALA A 52 -10.31 4.76 -5.91
CA ALA A 52 -11.60 4.38 -6.49
C ALA A 52 -12.22 5.50 -7.34
N PHE A 53 -12.03 6.76 -6.97
CA PHE A 53 -12.57 7.91 -7.71
C PHE A 53 -11.57 8.53 -8.71
N LYS A 54 -10.32 8.07 -8.72
CA LYS A 54 -9.35 8.52 -9.70
C LYS A 54 -9.65 7.90 -11.07
N LYS A 55 -9.64 8.73 -12.12
CA LYS A 55 -9.73 8.24 -13.51
C LYS A 55 -8.59 7.26 -13.78
N TRP A 56 -8.94 6.05 -14.20
CA TRP A 56 -7.93 5.07 -14.56
C TRP A 56 -7.30 5.45 -15.90
N PRO A 57 -5.99 5.25 -16.09
CA PRO A 57 -5.31 5.59 -17.35
C PRO A 57 -5.79 4.77 -18.55
N ALA A 58 -6.54 3.69 -18.31
CA ALA A 58 -7.15 2.85 -19.33
C ALA A 58 -8.63 3.17 -19.61
N GLU A 59 -9.23 4.12 -18.88
CA GLU A 59 -10.59 4.59 -19.17
C GLU A 59 -10.57 5.63 -20.29
N PRO A 60 -11.43 5.49 -21.33
CA PRO A 60 -11.49 6.41 -22.46
C PRO A 60 -11.78 7.86 -22.06
#